data_AF-A0A382WAK3-F1
#
_entry.id   AF-A0A382WAK3-F1
#
_cell.length_a   1.000
_cell.length_b   1.000
_cell.length_c   1.000
_cell.angle_alpha   90.00
_cell.angle_beta   90.00
_cell.angle_gamma   90.00
#
_symmetry.space_group_name_H-M   'P 1'
#
loop_
_entity.id
_entity.type
_entity.pdbx_description
1 polymer ?
#
loop_
_entity_poly.entity_id
_entity_poly.type
_entity_poly.pdbx_seq_one_letter_code
_entity_poly.pdbx_strand_id
1 'polypeptide(L)'
;MTETTRAKKWADAGKEIKNVWAAGASPQDKRFELVADFKMTGDQPQAVARLSQGVTEGAIYQTMLGVTGSGKTFTMANIVQEVQRPTIVMAHNKTLAAQLASEFKEFFPNNAVEYFVSYYDY
;
A
#
# COMPACT_ATOMS: atom_id res chain seq x y z
N MET A 1 -28.87 15.97 -24.08
CA MET A 1 -29.02 15.29 -22.77
C MET A 1 -27.70 14.59 -22.46
N THR A 2 -27.32 14.53 -21.17
CA THR A 2 -26.18 13.78 -20.57
C THR A 2 -24.86 14.51 -20.27
N GLU A 3 -24.92 15.67 -19.59
CA GLU A 3 -23.87 16.06 -18.60
C GLU A 3 -24.22 15.54 -17.19
N THR A 4 -25.48 15.18 -16.95
CA THR A 4 -26.04 14.99 -15.61
C THR A 4 -25.76 13.61 -14.98
N THR A 5 -25.32 12.63 -15.77
CA THR A 5 -25.10 11.25 -15.29
C THR A 5 -23.76 11.12 -14.56
N ARG A 6 -22.76 11.92 -14.92
CA ARG A 6 -21.41 11.82 -14.38
C ARG A 6 -21.31 12.41 -12.97
N ALA A 7 -21.92 13.57 -12.73
CA ALA A 7 -21.90 14.24 -11.41
C ALA A 7 -22.64 13.45 -10.32
N LYS A 8 -23.74 12.77 -10.66
CA LYS A 8 -24.50 11.92 -9.73
C LYS A 8 -23.65 10.77 -9.17
N LYS A 9 -22.83 10.14 -10.01
CA LYS A 9 -22.01 8.97 -9.62
C LYS A 9 -20.96 9.27 -8.54
N TRP A 10 -20.45 10.51 -8.46
CA TRP A 10 -19.46 10.91 -7.44
C TRP A 10 -20.10 11.39 -6.15
N ALA A 11 -21.25 12.06 -6.22
CA ALA A 11 -21.99 12.53 -5.04
C ALA A 11 -22.50 11.35 -4.19
N ASP A 12 -22.95 10.26 -4.84
CA ASP A 12 -23.45 9.07 -4.16
C ASP A 12 -22.31 8.17 -3.62
N ALA A 13 -21.14 8.15 -4.28
CA ALA A 13 -19.96 7.43 -3.81
C ALA A 13 -19.49 7.90 -2.43
N GLY A 14 -19.62 9.21 -2.11
CA GLY A 14 -19.27 9.74 -0.79
C GLY A 14 -20.14 9.19 0.35
N LYS A 15 -21.41 8.86 0.08
CA LYS A 15 -22.30 8.21 1.05
C LYS A 15 -21.99 6.72 1.19
N GLU A 16 -21.70 6.03 0.08
CA GLU A 16 -21.26 4.64 0.12
C GLU A 16 -19.93 4.48 0.88
N ILE A 17 -18.94 5.35 0.65
CA ILE A 17 -17.65 5.33 1.36
C ILE A 17 -17.85 5.51 2.86
N LYS A 18 -18.71 6.46 3.28
CA LYS A 18 -19.05 6.65 4.70
C LYS A 18 -19.73 5.43 5.29
N ASN A 19 -20.62 4.78 4.55
CA ASN A 19 -21.29 3.57 5.01
C ASN A 19 -20.31 2.39 5.09
N VAL A 20 -19.35 2.24 4.18
CA VAL A 20 -18.31 1.20 4.25
C VAL A 20 -17.40 1.40 5.46
N TRP A 21 -17.04 2.66 5.76
CA TRP A 21 -16.25 2.99 6.95
C TRP A 21 -17.04 2.88 8.27
N ALA A 22 -18.37 3.12 8.23
CA ALA A 22 -19.27 3.04 9.38
C ALA A 22 -19.90 1.65 9.60
N ALA A 23 -19.86 0.75 8.61
CA ALA A 23 -20.49 -0.57 8.64
C ALA A 23 -19.80 -1.59 9.56
N GLY A 24 -18.92 -1.15 10.47
CA GLY A 24 -18.29 -2.03 11.44
C GLY A 24 -17.40 -3.10 10.81
N ALA A 25 -17.00 -2.92 9.55
CA ALA A 25 -15.89 -3.67 8.98
C ALA A 25 -14.62 -3.19 9.70
N SER A 26 -14.34 -3.79 10.86
CA SER A 26 -12.98 -3.85 11.35
C SER A 26 -12.16 -4.38 10.18
N PRO A 27 -11.07 -3.70 9.74
CA PRO A 27 -10.09 -4.34 8.88
C PRO A 27 -9.84 -5.69 9.53
N GLN A 28 -10.19 -6.78 8.86
CA GLN A 28 -10.16 -8.12 9.45
C GLN A 28 -8.86 -8.24 10.24
N ASP A 29 -8.90 -8.74 11.49
CA ASP A 29 -7.76 -8.80 12.45
C ASP A 29 -6.53 -9.59 11.96
N LYS A 30 -6.46 -9.88 10.66
CA LYS A 30 -5.31 -10.45 9.98
C LYS A 30 -4.19 -9.44 9.92
N ARG A 31 -3.19 -9.69 10.75
CA ARG A 31 -1.90 -9.01 10.70
C ARG A 31 -1.26 -9.22 9.32
N PHE A 32 -0.53 -8.22 8.84
CA PHE A 32 0.36 -8.38 7.70
C PHE A 32 1.45 -9.38 8.05
N GLU A 33 1.60 -10.41 7.23
CA GLU A 33 2.58 -11.49 7.39
C GLU A 33 3.48 -11.52 6.16
N LEU A 34 4.71 -11.02 6.33
CA LEU A 34 5.73 -11.01 5.31
C LEU A 34 6.35 -12.40 5.18
N VAL A 35 6.29 -12.97 3.98
CA VAL A 35 6.96 -14.21 3.61
C VAL A 35 8.06 -13.90 2.61
N ALA A 36 9.29 -14.29 2.92
CA ALA A 36 10.44 -14.18 2.04
C ALA A 36 11.51 -15.20 2.40
N ASP A 37 12.20 -15.74 1.39
CA ASP A 37 13.31 -16.69 1.57
C ASP A 37 14.64 -16.02 1.97
N PHE A 38 14.64 -14.70 2.08
CA PHE A 38 15.82 -13.89 2.38
C PHE A 38 15.55 -12.92 3.52
N LYS A 39 16.63 -12.53 4.21
CA LYS A 39 16.59 -11.61 5.35
C LYS A 39 17.02 -10.21 4.92
N MET A 40 16.65 -9.22 5.73
CA MET A 40 17.17 -7.87 5.56
C MET A 40 18.71 -7.87 5.67
N THR A 41 19.37 -7.11 4.79
CA THR A 41 20.83 -7.00 4.73
C THR A 41 21.27 -5.56 4.56
N GLY A 42 22.55 -5.28 4.82
CA GLY A 42 23.11 -3.92 4.72
C GLY A 42 22.36 -2.92 5.60
N ASP A 43 21.97 -1.78 5.02
CA ASP A 43 21.29 -0.70 5.73
C ASP A 43 19.77 -0.91 5.90
N GLN A 44 19.22 -2.00 5.33
CA GLN A 44 17.77 -2.27 5.38
C GLN A 44 17.22 -2.34 6.80
N PRO A 45 17.82 -3.06 7.77
CA PRO A 45 17.28 -3.15 9.13
C PRO A 45 17.16 -1.78 9.81
N GLN A 46 18.17 -0.92 9.64
CA GLN A 46 18.16 0.43 10.21
C GLN A 46 17.11 1.32 9.55
N ALA A 47 16.98 1.25 8.21
CA ALA A 47 15.96 2.00 7.48
C ALA A 47 14.54 1.61 7.90
N VAL A 48 14.27 0.30 8.04
CA VAL A 48 12.97 -0.20 8.52
C VAL A 48 12.67 0.29 9.93
N ALA A 49 13.61 0.13 10.86
CA ALA A 49 13.42 0.55 12.24
C ALA A 49 13.08 2.05 12.34
N ARG A 50 13.89 2.89 11.68
CA ARG A 50 13.71 4.35 11.72
C ARG A 50 12.39 4.79 11.10
N LEU A 51 12.05 4.29 9.91
CA LEU A 51 10.84 4.73 9.20
C LEU A 51 9.57 4.21 9.88
N SER A 52 9.60 2.98 10.42
CA SER A 52 8.46 2.41 11.15
C SER A 52 8.22 3.14 12.48
N GLN A 53 9.29 3.51 13.18
CA GLN A 53 9.20 4.36 14.37
C GLN A 53 8.56 5.70 14.02
N GLY A 54 9.00 6.38 12.95
CA GLY A 54 8.40 7.64 12.53
C GLY A 54 6.91 7.53 12.22
N VAL A 55 6.45 6.42 11.60
CA VAL A 55 5.01 6.18 11.37
C VAL A 55 4.25 6.04 12.69
N THR A 56 4.84 5.33 13.66
CA THR A 56 4.24 5.09 14.98
C THR A 56 4.18 6.37 15.83
N GLU A 57 5.17 7.25 15.70
CA GLU A 57 5.22 8.57 16.35
C GLU A 57 4.33 9.62 15.67
N GLY A 58 3.68 9.27 14.55
CA GLY A 58 2.76 10.16 13.85
C GLY A 58 3.43 11.12 12.86
N ALA A 59 4.66 10.85 12.44
CA ALA A 59 5.31 11.60 11.38
C ALA A 59 4.50 11.47 10.07
N ILE A 60 4.06 12.61 9.53
CA ILE A 60 3.20 12.66 8.35
C ILE A 60 3.99 12.42 7.06
N TYR A 61 5.22 12.93 6.99
CA TYR A 61 6.08 12.85 5.81
C TYR A 61 7.44 12.26 6.17
N GLN A 62 7.87 11.26 5.40
CA GLN A 62 9.18 10.62 5.54
C GLN A 62 9.72 10.26 4.15
N THR A 63 11.05 10.26 3.99
CA THR A 63 11.72 9.94 2.72
C THR A 63 12.72 8.81 2.92
N MET A 64 12.58 7.74 2.14
CA MET A 64 13.57 6.67 2.04
C MET A 64 14.55 7.00 0.91
N LEU A 65 15.77 7.38 1.25
CA LEU A 65 16.86 7.55 0.27
C LEU A 65 17.53 6.19 0.04
N GLY A 66 17.26 5.57 -1.10
CA GLY A 66 17.82 4.26 -1.45
C GLY A 66 18.28 4.19 -2.90
N VAL A 67 19.51 3.71 -3.11
CA VAL A 67 20.07 3.49 -4.45
C VAL A 67 19.31 2.40 -5.22
N THR A 68 19.43 2.36 -6.54
CA THR A 68 18.86 1.26 -7.34
C THR A 68 19.50 -0.07 -6.95
N GLY A 69 18.71 -1.15 -6.90
CA GLY A 69 19.18 -2.48 -6.49
C GLY A 69 19.25 -2.71 -4.97
N SER A 70 19.01 -1.70 -4.13
CA SER A 70 19.04 -1.84 -2.65
C SER A 70 17.83 -2.58 -2.03
N GLY A 71 16.91 -3.10 -2.85
CA GLY A 71 15.73 -3.82 -2.35
C GLY A 71 14.66 -2.92 -1.71
N LYS A 72 14.42 -1.72 -2.25
CA LYS A 72 13.44 -0.76 -1.71
C LYS A 72 12.04 -1.35 -1.47
N THR A 73 11.55 -2.20 -2.38
CA THR A 73 10.24 -2.85 -2.19
C THR A 73 10.23 -3.73 -0.96
N PHE A 74 11.26 -4.56 -0.78
CA PHE A 74 11.38 -5.42 0.39
C PHE A 74 11.51 -4.62 1.70
N THR A 75 12.26 -3.52 1.69
CA THR A 75 12.32 -2.58 2.82
C THR A 75 10.94 -2.02 3.15
N MET A 76 10.18 -1.58 2.14
CA MET A 76 8.80 -1.09 2.35
C MET A 76 7.85 -2.19 2.84
N ALA A 77 7.97 -3.41 2.34
CA ALA A 77 7.19 -4.55 2.81
C ALA A 77 7.45 -4.84 4.31
N ASN A 78 8.71 -4.81 4.73
CA ASN A 78 9.06 -4.93 6.16
C ASN A 78 8.46 -3.78 7.00
N ILE A 79 8.45 -2.54 6.49
CA ILE A 79 7.79 -1.42 7.17
C ILE A 79 6.29 -1.66 7.31
N VAL A 80 5.61 -2.12 6.25
CA VAL A 80 4.18 -2.45 6.29
C VAL A 80 3.88 -3.52 7.34
N GLN A 81 4.72 -4.56 7.41
CA GLN A 81 4.62 -5.59 8.45
C GLN A 81 4.85 -5.01 9.85
N GLU A 82 5.82 -4.12 10.05
CA GLU A 82 6.12 -3.57 11.38
C GLU A 82 4.97 -2.68 11.89
N VAL A 83 4.46 -1.79 11.02
CA VAL A 83 3.46 -0.78 11.43
C VAL A 83 2.04 -1.33 11.49
N GLN A 84 1.75 -2.43 10.79
CA GLN A 84 0.42 -3.08 10.76
C GLN A 84 -0.73 -2.13 10.35
N ARG A 85 -0.51 -1.34 9.29
CA ARG A 85 -1.50 -0.37 8.78
C ARG A 85 -1.89 -0.67 7.33
N PRO A 86 -3.18 -0.59 6.97
CA PRO A 86 -3.60 -0.59 5.58
C PRO A 86 -2.81 0.46 4.79
N THR A 87 -2.20 0.02 3.68
CA THR A 87 -1.20 0.81 2.94
C THR A 87 -1.60 0.94 1.47
N ILE A 88 -1.42 2.13 0.91
CA ILE A 88 -1.58 2.41 -0.52
C ILE A 88 -0.20 2.69 -1.11
N VAL A 89 0.19 1.92 -2.12
CA VAL A 89 1.41 2.15 -2.89
C VAL A 89 1.03 2.82 -4.21
N MET A 90 1.55 4.02 -4.45
CA MET A 90 1.30 4.78 -5.68
C MET A 90 2.50 4.69 -6.61
N ALA A 91 2.25 4.34 -7.87
CA ALA A 91 3.25 4.29 -8.93
C ALA A 91 2.86 5.22 -10.08
N HIS A 92 3.86 5.79 -10.74
CA HIS A 92 3.66 6.79 -11.78
C HIS A 92 3.24 6.21 -13.15
N ASN A 93 3.24 4.89 -13.31
CA ASN A 93 2.87 4.22 -14.56
C ASN A 93 2.33 2.80 -14.30
N LYS A 94 1.60 2.24 -15.27
CA LYS A 94 0.93 0.92 -15.16
C LYS A 94 1.93 -0.23 -15.02
N THR A 95 3.07 -0.18 -15.73
CA THR A 95 4.10 -1.23 -15.70
C THR A 95 4.72 -1.37 -14.32
N LEU A 96 5.15 -0.26 -13.72
CA LEU A 96 5.70 -0.25 -12.36
C LEU A 96 4.63 -0.62 -11.32
N ALA A 97 3.40 -0.16 -11.52
CA ALA A 97 2.29 -0.55 -10.63
C ALA A 97 2.06 -2.07 -10.65
N ALA A 98 2.09 -2.69 -11.85
CA ALA A 98 1.93 -4.13 -12.00
C ALA A 98 3.11 -4.90 -11.39
N GLN A 99 4.35 -4.44 -11.60
CA GLN A 99 5.54 -5.01 -10.98
C GLN A 99 5.45 -4.99 -9.45
N LEU A 100 5.15 -3.83 -8.86
CA LEU A 100 5.01 -3.69 -7.42
C LEU A 100 3.87 -4.57 -6.89
N ALA A 101 2.73 -4.63 -7.57
CA ALA A 101 1.63 -5.49 -7.16
C ALA A 101 2.02 -6.98 -7.15
N SER A 102 2.82 -7.43 -8.13
CA SER A 102 3.36 -8.80 -8.16
C SER A 102 4.32 -9.04 -6.99
N GLU A 103 5.29 -8.15 -6.78
CA GLU A 103 6.26 -8.24 -5.68
C GLU A 103 5.55 -8.27 -4.32
N PHE A 104 4.56 -7.39 -4.10
CA PHE A 104 3.79 -7.38 -2.85
C PHE A 104 2.92 -8.63 -2.67
N LYS A 105 2.38 -9.22 -3.74
CA LYS A 105 1.63 -10.50 -3.67
C LYS A 105 2.54 -11.65 -3.25
N GLU A 106 3.78 -11.68 -3.74
CA GLU A 106 4.78 -12.66 -3.33
C GLU A 106 5.19 -12.45 -1.86
N PHE A 107 5.35 -11.19 -1.43
CA PHE A 107 5.69 -10.85 -0.05
C PHE A 107 4.57 -11.10 0.95
N PHE A 108 3.31 -10.95 0.56
CA PHE A 108 2.16 -11.08 1.46
C PHE A 108 1.12 -12.07 0.91
N PRO A 109 1.48 -13.35 0.72
CA PRO A 109 0.60 -14.34 0.10
C PRO A 109 -0.66 -14.63 0.94
N ASN A 110 -0.62 -14.31 2.23
CA ASN A 110 -1.71 -14.52 3.19
C ASN A 110 -2.56 -13.25 3.46
N ASN A 111 -2.24 -12.12 2.82
CA ASN A 111 -2.97 -10.86 2.95
C ASN A 111 -3.59 -10.39 1.63
N ALA A 112 -4.54 -9.46 1.72
CA ALA A 112 -5.18 -8.89 0.53
C ALA A 112 -4.24 -7.86 -0.13
N VAL A 113 -3.68 -8.23 -1.29
CA VAL A 113 -2.88 -7.34 -2.14
C VAL A 113 -3.64 -7.09 -3.43
N GLU A 114 -4.20 -5.89 -3.54
CA GLU A 114 -5.07 -5.48 -4.64
C GLU A 114 -4.37 -4.55 -5.64
N TYR A 115 -4.80 -4.62 -6.90
CA TYR A 115 -4.27 -3.80 -7.99
C TYR A 115 -5.37 -2.89 -8.54
N PHE A 116 -5.16 -1.57 -8.44
CA PHE A 116 -6.15 -0.58 -8.86
C PHE A 116 -5.56 0.42 -9.85
N VAL A 117 -5.96 0.32 -11.12
CA VAL A 117 -5.59 1.24 -12.21
C VAL A 117 -6.79 1.52 -13.10
N SER A 118 -6.69 2.55 -13.95
CA SER A 118 -7.71 2.78 -14.98
C SER A 118 -7.85 1.57 -15.89
N TYR A 119 -9.08 1.08 -16.03
CA TYR A 119 -9.48 0.05 -17.00
C TYR A 119 -9.40 0.52 -18.46
N TYR A 120 -9.24 1.83 -18.70
CA TYR A 120 -8.99 2.36 -20.03
C TYR A 120 -7.48 2.41 -20.31
N ASP A 121 -7.08 1.81 -21.42
CA ASP A 121 -5.77 2.00 -22.06
C ASP A 121 -5.91 3.19 -23.03
N TYR A 122 -5.25 4.30 -22.71
CA TYR A 122 -5.06 5.43 -23.62
C TYR A 122 -3.64 5.38 -24.17
#